data_AF-A0AAV7WHE9-F1
#
_entry.id   AF-A0AAV7WHE9-F1
#
_cell.length_a   1.000
_cell.length_b   1.000
_cell.length_c   1.000
_cell.angle_alpha   90.00
_cell.angle_beta   90.00
_cell.angle_gamma   90.00
#
_symmetry.space_group_name_H-M   'P 1'
#
loop_
_entity.id
_entity.type
_entity.pdbx_description
1 polymer ?
#
loop_
_entity_poly.entity_id
_entity_poly.type
_entity_poly.pdbx_seq_one_letter_code
_entity_poly.pdbx_strand_id
1 'polypeptide(L)'
;MLRHAKQIFEEPVKSRAITPRVDKKYKPPPTDPVFITSQLPPDSVVVGAARKRANSHTSGNAPPPDKESRKFDAAGKRVASQAANQWRIANSQALLARYDRAHWDEMQLLIDHLPQEYQKRAQQIVEEGQTISNNQIRSSMDAADTAARTVNTAVTIRRHAWLRTSGFKPEIQQAVLNMPFNEKQLFGPEVDTAIEKLKKDTDTAKAMGALYSPQSRGSFRKTPFRGGFRGQPTDTTSQQTRTTPYQGSFQRGGFRGYRGGQFPRSRGRFQTPKTPPPKQ
;
A
#
# COMPACT_ATOMS: atom_id res chain seq x y z
N MET A 1 -9.04 -24.49 -0.78
CA MET A 1 -8.22 -23.43 -0.15
C MET A 1 -6.73 -23.59 -0.46
N LEU A 2 -6.05 -24.62 0.06
CA LEU A 2 -4.58 -24.77 -0.07
C LEU A 2 -4.05 -24.86 -1.52
N ARG A 3 -4.77 -25.54 -2.43
CA ARG A 3 -4.39 -25.61 -3.86
C ARG A 3 -4.36 -24.22 -4.54
N HIS A 4 -5.34 -23.37 -4.21
CA HIS A 4 -5.40 -22.02 -4.77
C HIS A 4 -4.28 -21.14 -4.22
N ALA A 5 -3.97 -21.27 -2.92
CA ALA A 5 -2.85 -20.56 -2.29
C ALA A 5 -1.50 -20.94 -2.92
N LYS A 6 -1.26 -22.25 -3.16
CA LYS A 6 -0.03 -22.72 -3.81
C LYS A 6 0.18 -22.09 -5.18
N GLN A 7 -0.86 -22.03 -6.01
CA GLN A 7 -0.79 -21.40 -7.34
C GLN A 7 -0.40 -19.91 -7.26
N ILE A 8 -0.87 -19.18 -6.24
CA ILE A 8 -0.50 -17.77 -6.04
C ILE A 8 0.98 -17.64 -5.64
N PHE A 9 1.50 -18.59 -4.86
CA PHE A 9 2.89 -18.58 -4.38
C PHE A 9 3.90 -19.01 -5.45
N GLU A 10 3.49 -19.79 -6.46
CA GLU A 10 4.37 -20.20 -7.57
C GLU A 10 4.74 -19.03 -8.49
N GLU A 11 3.83 -18.06 -8.68
CA GLU A 11 4.06 -16.91 -9.57
C GLU A 11 3.73 -15.56 -8.91
N PRO A 12 4.47 -15.15 -7.85
CA PRO A 12 4.11 -13.98 -7.05
C PRO A 12 4.15 -12.65 -7.82
N VAL A 13 4.91 -12.58 -8.91
CA VAL A 13 5.01 -11.41 -9.77
C VAL A 13 3.83 -11.29 -10.74
N LYS A 14 3.29 -12.43 -11.19
CA LYS A 14 2.17 -12.47 -12.16
C LYS A 14 0.80 -12.44 -11.49
N SER A 15 0.75 -12.70 -10.19
CA SER A 15 -0.47 -12.58 -9.39
C SER A 15 -1.07 -11.18 -9.56
N ARG A 16 -2.24 -11.11 -10.20
CA ARG A 16 -2.99 -9.85 -10.30
C ARG A 16 -3.42 -9.46 -8.91
N ALA A 17 -3.26 -8.17 -8.60
CA ALA A 17 -3.60 -7.60 -7.30
C ALA A 17 -5.02 -8.00 -6.84
N ILE A 18 -5.98 -8.09 -7.78
CA ILE A 18 -7.40 -8.25 -7.48
C ILE A 18 -8.13 -8.91 -8.67
N THR A 19 -9.15 -9.72 -8.38
CA THR A 19 -10.16 -10.09 -9.38
C THR A 19 -11.32 -9.09 -9.33
N PRO A 20 -11.78 -8.53 -10.47
CA PRO A 20 -12.96 -7.64 -10.54
C PRO A 20 -14.25 -8.20 -9.91
N ARG A 21 -14.24 -9.50 -9.57
CA ARG A 21 -15.30 -10.21 -8.86
C ARG A 21 -15.51 -9.70 -7.44
N VAL A 22 -14.44 -9.36 -6.72
CA VAL A 22 -14.53 -8.90 -5.31
C VAL A 22 -15.24 -7.55 -5.24
N ASP A 23 -14.86 -6.61 -6.13
CA ASP A 23 -15.49 -5.29 -6.21
C ASP A 23 -16.99 -5.37 -6.54
N LYS A 24 -17.38 -6.32 -7.40
CA LYS A 24 -18.79 -6.53 -7.75
C LYS A 24 -19.60 -7.18 -6.62
N LYS A 25 -18.98 -8.10 -5.88
CA LYS A 25 -19.65 -8.90 -4.84
C LYS A 25 -19.79 -8.13 -3.52
N TYR A 26 -18.75 -7.42 -3.10
CA TYR A 26 -18.71 -6.72 -1.82
C TYR A 26 -18.75 -5.22 -2.06
N LYS A 27 -19.96 -4.73 -2.38
CA LYS A 27 -20.17 -3.30 -2.57
C LYS A 27 -20.09 -2.60 -1.22
N PRO A 28 -19.32 -1.51 -1.10
CA PRO A 28 -19.31 -0.72 0.11
C PRO A 28 -20.69 -0.14 0.40
N PRO A 29 -21.11 -0.02 1.68
CA PRO A 29 -22.29 0.75 2.04
C PRO A 29 -22.13 2.20 1.55
N PRO A 30 -23.21 2.85 1.08
CA PRO A 30 -23.15 4.23 0.60
C PRO A 30 -22.76 5.25 1.69
N THR A 31 -22.92 4.86 2.96
CA THR A 31 -22.65 5.68 4.15
C THR A 31 -21.21 5.61 4.66
N ASP A 32 -20.37 4.69 4.18
CA ASP A 32 -19.00 4.56 4.69
C ASP A 32 -18.13 5.69 4.11
N PRO A 33 -17.74 6.68 4.94
CA PRO A 33 -17.00 7.83 4.47
C PRO A 33 -15.59 7.37 4.10
N VAL A 34 -15.24 7.57 2.83
CA VAL A 34 -13.87 7.50 2.32
C VAL A 34 -13.24 6.10 2.49
N PHE A 35 -13.66 5.18 1.60
CA PHE A 35 -12.79 4.06 1.29
C PHE A 35 -11.43 4.59 0.88
N ILE A 36 -10.38 3.98 1.43
CA ILE A 36 -8.99 4.14 1.01
C ILE A 36 -8.95 3.72 -0.46
N THR A 37 -9.26 4.68 -1.33
CA THR A 37 -9.13 4.47 -2.76
C THR A 37 -7.66 4.26 -2.98
N SER A 38 -7.32 3.24 -3.75
CA SER A 38 -5.94 2.92 -4.12
C SER A 38 -5.20 4.09 -4.79
N GLN A 39 -5.97 5.13 -5.17
CA GLN A 39 -5.52 6.35 -5.81
C GLN A 39 -5.57 7.54 -4.86
N LEU A 40 -4.89 7.43 -3.71
CA LEU A 40 -4.56 8.63 -2.93
C LEU A 40 -3.73 9.57 -3.80
N PRO A 41 -4.23 10.79 -4.12
CA PRO A 41 -3.48 11.75 -4.89
C PRO A 41 -2.22 12.14 -4.11
N PRO A 42 -1.09 12.33 -4.79
CA PRO A 42 0.17 12.66 -4.16
C PRO A 42 0.38 14.18 -4.01
N ASP A 43 -0.63 15.01 -4.23
CA ASP A 43 -0.46 16.47 -4.29
C ASP A 43 0.08 17.04 -2.97
N SER A 44 1.36 17.44 -2.94
CA SER A 44 2.09 17.98 -1.79
C SER A 44 3.43 18.59 -2.22
N VAL A 45 4.01 19.43 -1.36
CA VAL A 45 5.38 19.97 -1.50
C VAL A 45 6.42 18.86 -1.70
N VAL A 46 6.21 17.66 -1.13
CA VAL A 46 7.12 16.52 -1.30
C VAL A 46 7.21 16.09 -2.76
N VAL A 47 6.06 16.00 -3.42
CA VAL A 47 5.96 15.57 -4.82
C VAL A 47 6.41 16.66 -5.76
N GLY A 48 6.15 17.93 -5.44
CA GLY A 48 6.75 19.07 -6.13
C GLY A 48 8.28 19.05 -6.08
N ALA A 49 8.86 18.83 -4.89
CA ALA A 49 10.31 18.74 -4.71
C ALA A 49 10.93 17.56 -5.48
N ALA A 50 10.30 16.39 -5.43
CA ALA A 50 10.74 15.21 -6.19
C ALA A 50 10.75 15.46 -7.70
N ARG A 51 9.72 16.11 -8.24
CA ARG A 51 9.63 16.43 -9.66
C ARG A 51 10.65 17.48 -10.09
N LYS A 52 10.79 18.54 -9.30
CA LYS A 52 11.77 19.60 -9.55
C LYS A 52 13.17 19.02 -9.62
N ARG A 53 13.53 18.13 -8.68
CA ARG A 53 14.85 17.48 -8.68
C ARG A 53 15.09 16.59 -9.90
N ALA A 54 14.04 15.98 -10.43
CA ALA A 54 14.13 15.13 -11.62
C ALA A 54 14.03 15.91 -12.95
N ASN A 55 13.96 17.24 -12.93
CA ASN A 55 13.69 18.08 -14.10
C ASN A 55 12.49 17.58 -14.92
N SER A 56 11.46 17.08 -14.23
CA SER A 56 10.29 16.47 -14.87
C SER A 56 9.14 17.47 -14.94
N HIS A 57 8.63 17.71 -16.16
CA HIS A 57 7.48 18.58 -16.42
C HIS A 57 6.12 17.86 -16.36
N THR A 58 6.07 16.62 -15.87
CA THR A 58 4.84 15.83 -15.87
C THR A 58 3.86 16.34 -14.80
N SER A 59 2.61 16.61 -15.20
CA SER A 59 1.52 17.04 -14.32
C SER A 59 0.78 15.86 -13.66
N GLY A 60 0.00 16.13 -12.61
CA GLY A 60 -1.02 15.21 -12.08
C GLY A 60 -0.51 13.98 -11.30
N ASN A 61 -1.22 12.85 -11.38
CA ASN A 61 -0.97 11.57 -10.67
C ASN A 61 0.27 10.77 -11.18
N ALA A 62 1.27 11.46 -11.73
CA ALA A 62 2.49 10.83 -12.23
C ALA A 62 3.23 10.06 -11.12
N PRO A 63 3.88 8.92 -11.43
CA PRO A 63 4.63 8.15 -10.44
C PRO A 63 5.96 8.85 -10.08
N PRO A 64 6.69 8.40 -9.05
CA PRO A 64 8.01 8.94 -8.72
C PRO A 64 8.96 8.94 -9.93
N PRO A 65 9.94 9.83 -10.02
CA PRO A 65 10.82 9.90 -11.20
C PRO A 65 11.81 8.73 -11.29
N ASP A 66 12.38 8.32 -10.15
CA ASP A 66 13.36 7.25 -10.06
C ASP A 66 12.75 5.87 -10.32
N LYS A 67 13.48 4.99 -11.02
CA LYS A 67 13.01 3.64 -11.40
C LYS A 67 12.71 2.77 -10.18
N GLU A 68 13.54 2.81 -9.14
CA GLU A 68 13.28 2.01 -7.93
C GLU A 68 12.09 2.56 -7.14
N SER A 69 12.03 3.88 -6.98
CA SER A 69 10.95 4.57 -6.30
C SER A 69 9.60 4.31 -6.98
N ARG A 70 9.55 4.22 -8.31
CA ARG A 70 8.35 3.77 -9.04
C ARG A 70 7.92 2.37 -8.68
N LYS A 71 8.86 1.43 -8.54
CA LYS A 71 8.54 0.06 -8.14
C LYS A 71 7.97 0.02 -6.73
N PHE A 72 8.54 0.79 -5.80
CA PHE A 72 8.03 0.88 -4.43
C PHE A 72 6.64 1.52 -4.36
N ASP A 73 6.39 2.63 -5.07
CA ASP A 73 5.05 3.22 -5.12
C ASP A 73 4.03 2.27 -5.75
N ALA A 74 4.39 1.56 -6.83
CA ALA A 74 3.52 0.55 -7.44
C ALA A 74 3.24 -0.63 -6.49
N ALA A 75 4.26 -1.10 -5.76
CA ALA A 75 4.10 -2.15 -4.76
C ALA A 75 3.17 -1.68 -3.62
N GLY A 76 3.37 -0.47 -3.11
CA GLY A 76 2.50 0.11 -2.08
C GLY A 76 1.06 0.29 -2.57
N LYS A 77 0.82 0.78 -3.79
CA LYS A 77 -0.52 0.85 -4.39
C LYS A 77 -1.19 -0.52 -4.47
N ARG A 78 -0.45 -1.56 -4.84
CA ARG A 78 -0.94 -2.94 -4.89
C ARG A 78 -1.34 -3.44 -3.50
N VAL A 79 -0.46 -3.27 -2.50
CA VAL A 79 -0.72 -3.68 -1.11
C VAL A 79 -1.93 -2.95 -0.54
N ALA A 80 -2.03 -1.63 -0.75
CA ALA A 80 -3.19 -0.85 -0.31
C ALA A 80 -4.50 -1.35 -0.95
N SER A 81 -4.47 -1.65 -2.25
CA SER A 81 -5.65 -2.17 -2.97
C SER A 81 -6.09 -3.54 -2.42
N GLN A 82 -5.13 -4.44 -2.15
CA GLN A 82 -5.41 -5.76 -1.58
C GLN A 82 -6.00 -5.64 -0.17
N ALA A 83 -5.43 -4.77 0.67
CA ALA A 83 -5.92 -4.54 2.01
C ALA A 83 -7.33 -3.92 2.01
N ALA A 84 -7.60 -2.94 1.15
CA ALA A 84 -8.93 -2.36 0.99
C ALA A 84 -9.99 -3.42 0.63
N ASN A 85 -9.62 -4.42 -0.16
CA ASN A 85 -10.51 -5.54 -0.46
C ASN A 85 -10.72 -6.50 0.71
N GLN A 86 -9.66 -6.81 1.44
CA GLN A 86 -9.78 -7.61 2.66
C GLN A 86 -10.70 -6.93 3.66
N TRP A 87 -10.58 -5.61 3.82
CA TRP A 87 -11.49 -4.81 4.63
C TRP A 87 -12.94 -4.92 4.18
N ARG A 88 -13.23 -4.81 2.87
CA ARG A 88 -14.60 -4.97 2.33
C ARG A 88 -15.20 -6.34 2.60
N ILE A 89 -14.38 -7.39 2.47
CA ILE A 89 -14.80 -8.76 2.77
C ILE A 89 -15.12 -8.88 4.26
N ALA A 90 -14.23 -8.40 5.13
CA ALA A 90 -14.40 -8.42 6.58
C ALA A 90 -15.65 -7.63 7.02
N ASN A 91 -15.86 -6.44 6.48
CA ASN A 91 -17.06 -5.64 6.76
C ASN A 91 -18.35 -6.38 6.35
N SER A 92 -18.34 -7.00 5.17
CA SER A 92 -19.47 -7.79 4.70
C SER A 92 -19.73 -9.02 5.58
N GLN A 93 -18.69 -9.69 6.04
CA GLN A 93 -18.80 -10.83 6.96
C GLN A 93 -19.33 -10.42 8.33
N ALA A 94 -18.90 -9.26 8.84
CA ALA A 94 -19.39 -8.70 10.09
C ALA A 94 -20.89 -8.35 9.99
N LEU A 95 -21.32 -7.73 8.89
CA LEU A 95 -22.74 -7.41 8.65
C LEU A 95 -23.61 -8.67 8.61
N LEU A 96 -23.19 -9.71 7.89
CA LEU A 96 -23.90 -10.98 7.85
C LEU A 96 -23.96 -11.64 9.23
N ALA A 97 -22.85 -11.67 9.96
CA ALA A 97 -22.82 -12.27 11.29
C ALA A 97 -23.70 -11.52 12.32
N ARG A 98 -23.81 -10.20 12.20
CA ARG A 98 -24.73 -9.39 13.02
C ARG A 98 -26.19 -9.70 12.69
N TYR A 99 -26.49 -9.92 11.41
CA TYR A 99 -27.82 -10.32 10.98
C TYR A 99 -28.17 -11.73 11.50
N ASP A 100 -27.26 -12.69 11.35
CA ASP A 100 -27.42 -14.04 11.90
C ASP A 100 -27.62 -14.00 13.43
N ARG A 101 -26.86 -13.15 14.13
CA ARG A 101 -27.01 -12.94 15.57
C ARG A 101 -28.42 -12.47 15.93
N ALA A 102 -28.95 -11.48 15.22
CA ALA A 102 -30.30 -10.96 15.45
C ALA A 102 -31.36 -12.05 15.25
N HIS A 103 -31.20 -12.92 14.24
CA HIS A 103 -32.09 -14.07 14.05
C HIS A 103 -32.04 -15.08 15.18
N TRP A 104 -30.85 -15.36 15.73
CA TRP A 104 -30.75 -16.23 16.91
C TRP A 104 -31.39 -15.59 18.15
N ASP A 105 -31.28 -14.27 18.29
CA ASP A 105 -31.95 -13.52 19.37
C ASP A 105 -33.50 -13.59 19.21
N GLU A 106 -34.03 -13.53 17.98
CA GLU A 106 -35.46 -13.74 17.70
C GLU A 106 -35.89 -15.19 17.98
N MET A 107 -35.11 -16.19 17.55
CA MET A 107 -35.40 -17.59 17.83
C MET A 107 -35.44 -17.90 19.32
N GLN A 108 -34.62 -17.20 20.13
CA GLN A 108 -34.62 -17.34 21.58
C GLN A 108 -36.00 -17.07 22.19
N LEU A 109 -36.74 -16.11 21.63
CA LEU A 109 -38.09 -15.75 22.09
C LEU A 109 -39.14 -16.81 21.75
N LEU A 110 -38.88 -17.65 20.74
CA LEU A 110 -39.81 -18.68 20.29
C LEU A 110 -39.68 -20.00 21.07
N ILE A 111 -38.60 -20.17 21.84
CA ILE A 111 -38.33 -21.43 22.55
C ILE A 111 -39.44 -21.75 23.56
N ASP A 112 -39.96 -20.75 24.26
CA ASP A 112 -40.99 -20.95 25.29
C ASP A 112 -42.32 -21.46 24.71
N HIS A 113 -42.52 -21.35 23.40
CA HIS A 113 -43.70 -21.85 22.69
C HIS A 113 -43.54 -23.29 22.18
N LEU A 114 -42.35 -23.88 22.26
CA LEU A 114 -42.11 -25.27 21.87
C LEU A 114 -42.59 -26.24 22.95
N PRO A 115 -42.96 -27.49 22.58
CA PRO A 115 -43.20 -28.55 23.55
C PRO A 115 -42.00 -28.75 24.48
N GLN A 116 -42.26 -28.99 25.76
CA GLN A 116 -41.25 -29.04 26.82
C GLN A 116 -40.09 -30.02 26.52
N GLU A 117 -40.39 -31.12 25.82
CA GLU A 117 -39.40 -32.12 25.39
C GLU A 117 -38.33 -31.57 24.42
N TYR A 118 -38.62 -30.51 23.67
CA TYR A 118 -37.70 -29.89 22.71
C TYR A 118 -37.04 -28.61 23.21
N GLN A 119 -37.61 -27.94 24.23
CA GLN A 119 -37.15 -26.62 24.69
C GLN A 119 -35.66 -26.60 25.02
N LYS A 120 -35.18 -27.56 25.82
CA LYS A 120 -33.77 -27.64 26.21
C LYS A 120 -32.83 -27.79 25.01
N ARG A 121 -33.22 -28.61 24.02
CA ARG A 121 -32.42 -28.83 22.81
C ARG A 121 -32.42 -27.59 21.91
N ALA A 122 -33.58 -26.94 21.76
CA ALA A 122 -33.70 -25.71 21.00
C ALA A 122 -32.85 -24.58 21.63
N GLN A 123 -32.88 -24.45 22.95
CA GLN A 123 -32.04 -23.50 23.68
C GLN A 123 -30.55 -23.73 23.43
N GLN A 124 -30.08 -24.97 23.50
CA GLN A 124 -28.69 -25.29 23.20
C GLN A 124 -28.29 -24.88 21.77
N ILE A 125 -29.15 -25.13 20.78
CA ILE A 125 -28.90 -24.76 19.38
C ILE A 125 -28.83 -23.24 19.22
N VAL A 126 -29.74 -22.50 19.87
CA VAL A 126 -29.74 -21.03 19.83
C VAL A 126 -28.48 -20.47 20.48
N GLU A 127 -28.11 -20.97 21.67
CA GLU A 127 -26.88 -20.55 22.37
C GLU A 127 -25.60 -20.84 21.54
N GLU A 128 -25.55 -21.98 20.85
CA GLU A 128 -24.46 -22.32 19.94
C GLU A 128 -24.42 -21.36 18.73
N GLY A 129 -25.57 -21.13 18.08
CA GLY A 129 -25.69 -20.20 16.95
C GLY A 129 -25.26 -18.79 17.32
N GLN A 130 -25.73 -18.30 18.46
CA GLN A 130 -25.33 -17.06 19.09
C GLN A 130 -23.82 -16.95 19.32
N THR A 131 -23.20 -18.03 19.79
CA THR A 131 -21.75 -18.12 20.01
C THR A 131 -20.98 -18.07 18.70
N ILE A 132 -21.42 -18.81 17.68
CA ILE A 132 -20.82 -18.83 16.34
C ILE A 132 -20.88 -17.43 15.71
N SER A 133 -22.04 -16.76 15.73
CA SER A 133 -22.19 -15.41 15.20
C SER A 133 -21.27 -14.41 15.91
N ASN A 134 -21.15 -14.48 17.24
CA ASN A 134 -20.22 -13.63 18.00
C ASN A 134 -18.76 -13.87 17.62
N ASN A 135 -18.36 -15.14 17.46
CA ASN A 135 -17.02 -15.50 17.01
C ASN A 135 -16.74 -15.00 15.59
N GLN A 136 -17.74 -15.05 14.69
CA GLN A 136 -17.62 -14.52 13.34
C GLN A 136 -17.49 -13.00 13.30
N ILE A 137 -18.22 -12.27 14.16
CA ILE A 137 -18.07 -10.81 14.31
C ILE A 137 -16.64 -10.48 14.77
N ARG A 138 -16.13 -11.16 15.79
CA ARG A 138 -14.75 -10.96 16.30
C ARG A 138 -13.69 -11.25 15.23
N SER A 139 -13.80 -12.41 14.57
CA SER A 139 -12.90 -12.78 13.46
C SER A 139 -12.92 -11.75 12.33
N SER A 140 -14.10 -11.19 12.03
CA SER A 140 -14.22 -10.11 11.04
C SER A 140 -13.54 -8.82 11.50
N MET A 141 -13.65 -8.45 12.79
CA MET A 141 -12.93 -7.29 13.35
C MET A 141 -11.41 -7.47 13.29
N ASP A 142 -10.90 -8.66 13.61
CA ASP A 142 -9.47 -8.96 13.54
C ASP A 142 -8.94 -8.89 12.09
N ALA A 143 -9.72 -9.40 11.13
CA ALA A 143 -9.42 -9.29 9.71
C ALA A 143 -9.43 -7.83 9.23
N ALA A 144 -10.32 -7.02 9.79
CA ALA A 144 -10.42 -5.60 9.54
C ALA A 144 -9.17 -4.86 10.09
N ASP A 145 -8.81 -5.07 11.35
CA ASP A 145 -7.59 -4.48 11.97
C ASP A 145 -6.32 -4.84 11.16
N THR A 146 -6.21 -6.10 10.76
CA THR A 146 -5.11 -6.58 9.90
C THR A 146 -5.05 -5.84 8.56
N ALA A 147 -6.20 -5.64 7.92
CA ALA A 147 -6.30 -4.85 6.69
C ALA A 147 -5.90 -3.38 6.93
N ALA A 148 -6.36 -2.75 8.01
CA ALA A 148 -6.00 -1.37 8.35
C ALA A 148 -4.49 -1.21 8.55
N ARG A 149 -3.84 -2.11 9.30
CA ARG A 149 -2.38 -2.14 9.46
C ARG A 149 -1.65 -2.35 8.14
N THR A 150 -2.17 -3.20 7.27
CA THR A 150 -1.60 -3.45 5.94
C THR A 150 -1.69 -2.21 5.05
N VAL A 151 -2.78 -1.43 5.13
CA VAL A 151 -2.86 -0.13 4.46
C VAL A 151 -1.84 0.85 5.02
N ASN A 152 -1.68 0.92 6.35
CA ASN A 152 -0.67 1.80 6.95
C ASN A 152 0.74 1.46 6.43
N THR A 153 1.11 0.18 6.39
CA THR A 153 2.36 -0.28 5.77
C THR A 153 2.47 0.13 4.30
N ALA A 154 1.39 0.02 3.53
CA ALA A 154 1.37 0.44 2.14
C ALA A 154 1.57 1.95 1.96
N VAL A 155 0.93 2.77 2.80
CA VAL A 155 1.10 4.23 2.84
C VAL A 155 2.55 4.57 3.16
N THR A 156 3.14 3.93 4.17
CA THR A 156 4.55 4.11 4.55
C THR A 156 5.50 3.79 3.39
N ILE A 157 5.30 2.66 2.70
CA ILE A 157 6.10 2.29 1.50
C ILE A 157 6.00 3.38 0.43
N ARG A 158 4.78 3.87 0.16
CA ARG A 158 4.57 4.93 -0.84
C ARG A 158 5.22 6.25 -0.41
N ARG A 159 5.05 6.67 0.85
CA ARG A 159 5.70 7.87 1.39
C ARG A 159 7.22 7.80 1.27
N HIS A 160 7.83 6.66 1.61
CA HIS A 160 9.26 6.42 1.43
C HIS A 160 9.70 6.56 -0.03
N ALA A 161 8.95 5.97 -0.97
CA ALA A 161 9.26 6.05 -2.39
C ALA A 161 9.34 7.50 -2.88
N TRP A 162 8.39 8.34 -2.47
CA TRP A 162 8.37 9.76 -2.82
C TRP A 162 9.46 10.56 -2.10
N LEU A 163 9.63 10.36 -0.79
CA LEU A 163 10.63 11.06 0.01
C LEU A 163 12.07 10.78 -0.48
N ARG A 164 12.39 9.54 -0.88
CA ARG A 164 13.70 9.20 -1.44
C ARG A 164 14.07 10.07 -2.64
N THR A 165 13.10 10.39 -3.49
CA THR A 165 13.31 11.22 -4.69
C THR A 165 13.25 12.72 -4.42
N SER A 166 12.65 13.15 -3.31
CA SER A 166 12.48 14.57 -2.95
C SER A 166 13.79 15.30 -2.65
N GLY A 167 14.81 14.57 -2.16
CA GLY A 167 16.07 15.16 -1.73
C GLY A 167 16.04 15.87 -0.38
N PHE A 168 14.97 15.70 0.42
CA PHE A 168 14.96 16.17 1.80
C PHE A 168 16.02 15.48 2.65
N LYS A 169 16.45 16.15 3.72
CA LYS A 169 17.37 15.58 4.71
C LYS A 169 16.71 14.41 5.47
N PRO A 170 17.49 13.42 5.96
CA PRO A 170 16.96 12.26 6.68
C PRO A 170 16.05 12.62 7.86
N GLU A 171 16.35 13.69 8.60
CA GLU A 171 15.57 14.13 9.77
C GLU A 171 14.15 14.56 9.36
N ILE A 172 14.05 15.32 8.25
CA ILE A 172 12.77 15.75 7.69
C ILE A 172 12.02 14.54 7.15
N GLN A 173 12.70 13.63 6.45
CA GLN A 173 12.07 12.41 5.94
C GLN A 173 11.46 11.58 7.07
N GLN A 174 12.20 11.38 8.17
CA GLN A 174 11.72 10.60 9.31
C GLN A 174 10.53 11.27 10.00
N ALA A 175 10.57 12.59 10.19
CA ALA A 175 9.45 13.34 10.73
C ALA A 175 8.18 13.18 9.87
N VAL A 176 8.34 13.22 8.54
CA VAL A 176 7.22 13.04 7.60
C VAL A 176 6.64 11.63 7.64
N LEU A 177 7.48 10.61 7.81
CA LEU A 177 7.03 9.23 7.90
C LEU A 177 6.24 8.95 9.18
N ASN A 178 6.60 9.62 10.28
CA ASN A 178 5.97 9.45 11.59
C ASN A 178 4.64 10.22 11.73
N MET A 179 4.28 11.06 10.76
CA MET A 179 3.01 11.79 10.79
C MET A 179 1.81 10.88 10.53
N PRO A 180 0.65 11.14 11.14
CA PRO A 180 -0.57 10.36 10.90
C PRO A 180 -1.00 10.42 9.43
N PHE A 181 -1.86 9.49 9.04
CA PHE A 181 -2.43 9.41 7.70
C PHE A 181 -3.84 10.00 7.68
N ASN A 182 -4.07 11.03 6.85
CA ASN A 182 -5.32 11.80 6.78
C ASN A 182 -6.37 11.20 5.81
N GLU A 183 -6.23 9.93 5.41
CA GLU A 183 -7.15 9.14 4.55
C GLU A 183 -7.44 9.67 3.13
N LYS A 184 -7.28 10.97 2.89
CA LYS A 184 -7.63 11.70 1.67
C LYS A 184 -6.45 11.82 0.70
N GLN A 185 -5.25 11.95 1.24
CA GLN A 185 -4.03 12.26 0.47
C GLN A 185 -2.84 11.48 1.02
N LEU A 186 -1.89 11.15 0.15
CA LEU A 186 -0.68 10.42 0.56
C LEU A 186 0.15 11.25 1.56
N PHE A 187 0.21 12.55 1.33
CA PHE A 187 0.76 13.56 2.22
C PHE A 187 -0.36 14.57 2.46
N GLY A 188 -0.86 14.66 3.69
CA GLY A 188 -1.88 15.66 4.02
C GLY A 188 -1.28 17.06 4.17
N PRO A 189 -2.10 18.10 4.27
CA PRO A 189 -1.65 19.49 4.43
C PRO A 189 -0.77 19.70 5.67
N GLU A 190 -0.97 18.88 6.71
CA GLU A 190 -0.12 18.85 7.91
C GLU A 190 1.35 18.53 7.61
N VAL A 191 1.61 17.80 6.51
CA VAL A 191 2.97 17.46 6.09
C VAL A 191 3.69 18.69 5.55
N ASP A 192 2.99 19.49 4.75
CA ASP A 192 3.57 20.66 4.11
C ASP A 192 3.92 21.73 5.15
N THR A 193 3.05 21.95 6.14
CA THR A 193 3.30 22.87 7.26
C THR A 193 4.45 22.39 8.15
N ALA A 194 4.54 21.08 8.44
CA ALA A 194 5.64 20.51 9.20
C ALA A 194 6.98 20.65 8.47
N ILE A 195 7.02 20.41 7.16
CA ILE A 195 8.23 20.60 6.34
C ILE A 195 8.67 22.07 6.36
N GLU A 196 7.74 23.02 6.27
CA GLU A 196 8.06 24.45 6.32
C GLU A 196 8.66 24.85 7.68
N LYS A 197 8.05 24.39 8.78
CA LYS A 197 8.56 24.64 10.14
C LYS A 197 9.97 24.06 10.33
N LEU A 198 10.17 22.79 9.96
CA LEU A 198 11.47 22.12 10.10
C LEU A 198 12.58 22.79 9.29
N LYS A 199 12.25 23.36 8.12
CA LYS A 199 13.20 24.17 7.34
C LYS A 199 13.60 25.44 8.09
N LYS A 200 12.63 26.19 8.63
CA LYS A 200 12.89 27.41 9.42
C LYS A 200 13.75 27.12 10.65
N ASP A 201 13.46 26.03 11.36
CA ASP A 201 14.24 25.60 12.53
C ASP A 201 15.68 25.23 12.14
N THR A 202 15.84 24.50 11.02
CA THR A 202 17.16 24.12 10.48
C THR A 202 17.99 25.35 10.09
N ASP A 203 17.36 26.33 9.44
CA ASP A 203 18.05 27.54 8.99
C ASP A 203 18.41 28.45 10.18
N THR A 204 17.54 28.53 11.19
CA THR A 204 17.82 29.22 12.46
C THR A 204 18.98 28.57 13.21
N ALA A 205 19.00 27.24 13.31
CA ALA A 205 20.10 26.51 13.95
C ALA A 205 21.43 26.71 13.20
N LYS A 206 21.40 26.73 11.86
CA LYS A 206 22.60 27.06 11.05
C LYS A 206 23.07 28.48 11.28
N ALA A 207 22.16 29.46 11.36
CA ALA A 207 22.52 30.85 11.62
C ALA A 207 23.18 31.00 13.00
N MET A 208 22.65 30.36 14.04
CA MET A 208 23.27 30.34 15.37
C MET A 208 24.60 29.58 15.36
N GLY A 209 24.67 28.43 14.73
CA GLY A 209 25.91 27.65 14.61
C GLY A 209 27.02 28.40 13.86
N ALA A 210 26.68 29.27 12.90
CA ALA A 210 27.63 30.14 12.23
C ALA A 210 28.19 31.24 13.15
N LEU A 211 27.39 31.72 14.11
CA LEU A 211 27.83 32.71 15.12
C LEU A 211 28.77 32.09 16.17
N TYR A 212 28.60 30.80 16.47
CA TYR A 212 29.40 30.07 17.46
C TYR A 212 30.50 29.20 16.84
N SER A 213 30.71 29.24 15.53
CA SER A 213 31.86 28.58 14.92
C SER A 213 33.11 29.30 15.41
N PRO A 214 33.99 28.64 16.20
CA PRO A 214 35.22 29.30 16.63
C PRO A 214 35.97 29.65 15.35
N GLN A 215 36.19 30.95 15.12
CA GLN A 215 37.07 31.45 14.07
C GLN A 215 38.30 30.54 14.08
N SER A 216 38.45 29.75 13.02
CA SER A 216 39.59 28.86 12.85
C SER A 216 40.85 29.69 13.01
N ARG A 217 41.45 29.61 14.19
CA ARG A 217 42.76 30.19 14.46
C ARG A 217 43.71 29.57 13.47
N GLY A 218 44.26 30.43 12.61
CA GLY A 218 45.54 30.22 11.96
C GLY A 218 45.58 29.08 10.95
N SER A 219 45.72 29.47 9.70
CA SER A 219 46.36 28.66 8.66
C SER A 219 47.69 28.10 9.16
N PHE A 220 47.69 26.88 9.70
CA PHE A 220 48.89 26.06 9.75
C PHE A 220 49.17 25.63 8.32
N ARG A 221 50.03 26.40 7.64
CA ARG A 221 50.67 26.02 6.38
C ARG A 221 51.25 24.62 6.53
N LYS A 222 50.59 23.62 5.94
CA LYS A 222 51.19 22.30 5.72
C LYS A 222 52.33 22.51 4.71
N THR A 223 53.56 22.44 5.19
CA THR A 223 54.75 22.30 4.34
C THR A 223 54.63 21.02 3.52
N PRO A 224 54.98 21.04 2.21
CA PRO A 224 55.00 19.83 1.41
C PRO A 224 56.22 18.99 1.81
N PHE A 225 56.00 17.89 2.51
CA PHE A 225 57.03 16.89 2.74
C PHE A 225 57.28 16.13 1.44
N ARG A 226 58.33 16.53 0.73
CA ARG A 226 58.84 15.89 -0.49
C ARG A 226 59.77 14.76 -0.07
N GLY A 227 59.20 13.61 0.30
CA GLY A 227 59.96 12.41 0.65
C GLY A 227 59.73 11.32 -0.38
N GLY A 228 60.64 11.20 -1.35
CA GLY A 228 60.64 10.10 -2.30
C GLY A 228 61.18 8.83 -1.66
N PHE A 229 60.49 7.71 -1.86
CA PHE A 229 61.08 6.38 -1.81
C PHE A 229 60.55 5.54 -2.96
N ARG A 230 61.50 4.96 -3.70
CA ARG A 230 61.41 4.24 -4.97
C ARG A 230 61.92 2.81 -4.72
N GLY A 231 61.23 1.81 -5.27
CA GLY A 231 61.65 0.39 -5.37
C GLY A 231 60.78 -0.55 -4.51
N GLN A 232 59.79 -1.28 -5.05
CA GLN A 232 59.82 -2.62 -5.71
C GLN A 232 60.25 -3.79 -4.78
N PRO A 233 59.83 -5.07 -5.00
CA PRO A 233 58.95 -5.64 -6.03
C PRO A 233 57.80 -6.54 -5.47
N THR A 234 57.07 -7.10 -6.43
CA THR A 234 55.96 -8.07 -6.34
C THR A 234 56.29 -9.37 -5.60
N ASP A 235 55.32 -9.89 -4.84
CA ASP A 235 55.17 -11.33 -4.72
C ASP A 235 53.71 -11.78 -4.85
N THR A 236 53.59 -12.85 -5.61
CA THR A 236 52.37 -13.41 -6.16
C THR A 236 51.85 -14.43 -5.17
N THR A 237 50.61 -14.28 -4.67
CA THR A 237 49.91 -15.40 -4.03
C THR A 237 48.47 -15.44 -4.52
N SER A 238 48.31 -16.35 -5.47
CA SER A 238 47.06 -16.91 -5.95
C SER A 238 46.20 -17.44 -4.80
N GLN A 239 44.98 -16.94 -4.66
CA GLN A 239 43.88 -17.74 -4.14
C GLN A 239 42.80 -17.87 -5.22
N GLN A 240 42.72 -19.10 -5.73
CA GLN A 240 41.67 -19.63 -6.56
C GLN A 240 40.35 -19.62 -5.79
N THR A 241 39.33 -18.96 -6.33
CA THR A 241 37.95 -19.40 -6.12
C THR A 241 37.26 -19.53 -7.47
N ARG A 242 37.00 -20.81 -7.77
CA ARG A 242 36.25 -21.39 -8.88
C ARG A 242 35.04 -20.56 -9.32
N THR A 243 35.10 -20.04 -10.54
CA THR A 243 33.92 -19.73 -11.36
C THR A 243 33.59 -20.94 -12.22
N THR A 244 32.43 -21.53 -12.02
CA THR A 244 31.82 -22.50 -12.93
C THR A 244 31.21 -21.78 -14.14
N PRO A 245 31.42 -22.24 -15.38
CA PRO A 245 30.70 -21.73 -16.53
C PRO A 245 29.37 -22.47 -16.67
N TYR A 246 28.25 -21.76 -16.48
CA TYR A 246 26.93 -22.25 -16.91
C TYR A 246 26.73 -21.84 -18.38
N GLN A 247 27.02 -22.76 -19.29
CA GLN A 247 26.60 -22.69 -20.69
C GLN A 247 25.10 -23.00 -20.76
N GLY A 248 24.27 -21.95 -20.81
CA GLY A 248 22.86 -22.04 -21.18
C GLY A 248 22.64 -21.42 -22.55
N SER A 249 22.64 -22.25 -23.58
CA SER A 249 22.27 -21.89 -24.95
C SER A 249 20.77 -21.65 -25.05
N PHE A 250 20.34 -20.39 -24.96
CA PHE A 250 18.99 -20.01 -25.38
C PHE A 250 18.98 -19.60 -26.84
N GLN A 251 18.43 -20.50 -27.66
CA GLN A 251 18.09 -20.28 -29.05
C GLN A 251 17.19 -19.05 -29.19
N ARG A 252 17.59 -18.14 -30.09
CA ARG A 252 16.74 -17.08 -30.63
C ARG A 252 15.58 -17.71 -31.41
N GLY A 253 14.44 -17.88 -30.75
CA GLY A 253 13.15 -18.07 -31.42
C GLY A 253 12.60 -16.71 -31.87
N GLY A 254 12.63 -16.46 -33.19
CA GLY A 254 12.03 -15.27 -33.78
C GLY A 254 10.51 -15.30 -33.68
N PHE A 255 9.91 -14.31 -33.02
CA PHE A 255 8.48 -14.05 -33.11
C PHE A 255 8.21 -13.05 -34.23
N ARG A 256 7.76 -13.61 -35.36
CA ARG A 256 7.06 -12.89 -36.44
C ARG A 256 5.77 -12.28 -35.89
N GLY A 257 5.47 -11.09 -36.41
CA GLY A 257 4.35 -10.26 -35.99
C GLY A 257 2.98 -10.89 -36.11
N TYR A 258 2.10 -10.49 -35.19
CA TYR A 258 0.66 -10.59 -35.37
C TYR A 258 0.08 -9.20 -35.60
N ARG A 259 -0.40 -9.06 -36.83
CA ARG A 259 -1.16 -7.98 -37.43
C ARG A 259 -2.49 -7.83 -36.70
N GLY A 260 -2.91 -6.57 -36.54
CA GLY A 260 -4.13 -6.20 -35.83
C GLY A 260 -5.40 -6.89 -36.33
N GLY A 261 -6.18 -7.42 -35.38
CA GLY A 261 -7.59 -7.71 -35.54
C GLY A 261 -8.40 -6.61 -34.87
N GLN A 262 -9.08 -5.80 -35.69
CA GLN A 262 -10.14 -4.89 -35.25
C GLN A 262 -11.35 -5.74 -34.81
N PHE A 263 -11.77 -5.60 -33.55
CA PHE A 263 -13.06 -6.12 -33.10
C PHE A 263 -14.12 -5.01 -33.21
N PRO A 264 -15.30 -5.28 -33.79
CA PRO A 264 -16.37 -4.31 -33.86
C PRO A 264 -16.99 -4.10 -32.47
N ARG A 265 -17.13 -2.82 -32.08
CA ARG A 265 -17.89 -2.39 -30.90
C ARG A 265 -19.38 -2.49 -31.22
N SER A 266 -20.04 -3.56 -30.78
CA SER A 266 -21.51 -3.62 -30.71
C SER A 266 -22.01 -2.68 -29.61
N ARG A 267 -22.61 -1.55 -30.02
CA ARG A 267 -23.37 -0.66 -29.13
C ARG A 267 -24.74 -1.28 -28.84
N GLY A 268 -24.82 -2.03 -27.73
CA GLY A 268 -26.11 -2.42 -27.14
C GLY A 268 -26.74 -1.22 -26.43
N ARG A 269 -27.75 -0.61 -27.06
CA ARG A 269 -28.60 0.45 -26.49
C ARG A 269 -29.57 -0.22 -25.51
N PHE A 270 -29.29 -0.17 -24.22
CA PHE A 270 -30.26 -0.55 -23.19
C PHE A 270 -31.42 0.45 -23.21
N GLN A 271 -32.61 -0.02 -23.61
CA GLN A 271 -33.86 0.69 -23.40
C GLN A 271 -34.27 0.47 -21.94
N THR A 272 -34.54 1.55 -21.22
CA THR A 272 -35.15 1.49 -19.89
C THR A 272 -36.66 1.21 -20.02
N PRO A 273 -37.24 0.39 -19.13
CA PRO A 273 -38.68 0.13 -19.13
C PRO A 273 -39.46 1.39 -18.70
N LYS A 274 -40.48 1.74 -19.48
CA LYS A 274 -41.43 2.81 -19.17
C LYS A 274 -42.32 2.38 -18.00
N THR A 275 -42.38 3.22 -16.97
CA THR A 275 -43.32 3.14 -15.85
C THR A 275 -44.75 3.40 -16.34
N PRO A 276 -45.74 2.59 -15.93
CA PRO A 276 -47.15 2.87 -16.22
C PRO A 276 -47.69 4.01 -15.33
N PRO A 277 -48.67 4.80 -15.82
CA PRO A 277 -49.26 5.89 -15.05
C PRO A 277 -50.14 5.37 -13.90
N PRO A 278 -50.33 6.19 -12.86
CA PRO A 278 -51.21 5.85 -11.73
C PRO A 278 -52.66 5.76 -12.19
N LYS A 279 -53.35 4.70 -11.77
CA LYS A 279 -54.80 4.58 -11.90
C LYS A 279 -55.45 5.58 -10.95
N GLN A 280 -56.33 6.42 -11.50
CA GLN A 280 -57.31 7.21 -10.75
C GLN A 280 -58.46 6.32 -10.30
#